data_AF-A0A8T5MWW9-F1
#
_entry.id   AF-A0A8T5MWW9-F1
#
_cell.length_a   1.000
_cell.length_b   1.000
_cell.length_c   1.000
_cell.angle_alpha   90.00
_cell.angle_beta   90.00
_cell.angle_gamma   90.00
#
_symmetry.space_group_name_H-M   'P 1'
#
loop_
_entity.id
_entity.type
_entity.pdbx_description
1 polymer ?
#
loop_
_entity_poly.entity_id
_entity_poly.type
_entity_poly.pdbx_seq_one_letter_code
_entity_poly.pdbx_strand_id
1 'polypeptide(L)'
;MVSVSSDEINPYAENDALTTAKKINADKTEGARVVNLSFDFLRPTVGKNREYDTVVIPGLHSHAMPGEPELPFKTVKILLPQGKDVLSVNVKTDKKIMLNGSFNIEPGQKPVPLTYGYEVDKHPSQKSGPLPYNAVLKNQQDRNQKNQTIYSSSKPFPGKLYDSLGVQIFRGYRILIVNLYPVQYIPKTGEIYYFE
;
A
#
# COMPACT_ATOMS: atom_id res chain seq x y z
N MET A 1 -11.85 -8.25 -8.90
CA MET A 1 -12.28 -9.53 -8.29
C MET A 1 -11.08 -10.26 -7.69
N VAL A 2 -11.01 -10.31 -6.37
CA VAL A 2 -9.99 -11.08 -5.62
C VAL A 2 -10.65 -12.38 -5.17
N SER A 3 -10.19 -13.53 -5.69
CA SER A 3 -10.65 -14.83 -5.24
C SER A 3 -9.62 -15.42 -4.26
N VAL A 4 -10.02 -15.65 -3.02
CA VAL A 4 -9.23 -16.26 -1.94
C VAL A 4 -9.96 -17.50 -1.46
N SER A 5 -9.32 -18.67 -1.48
CA SER A 5 -10.00 -19.92 -1.12
C SER A 5 -10.05 -20.15 0.40
N SER A 6 -11.12 -19.75 1.13
CA SER A 6 -11.39 -20.21 2.52
C SER A 6 -12.74 -19.74 3.17
N ASP A 7 -13.55 -20.62 3.76
CA ASP A 7 -14.87 -20.44 4.45
C ASP A 7 -15.14 -19.24 5.43
N GLU A 8 -16.32 -18.63 5.24
CA GLU A 8 -17.20 -17.85 6.15
C GLU A 8 -16.73 -16.51 6.80
N ILE A 9 -17.58 -15.49 6.55
CA ILE A 9 -17.33 -14.04 6.71
C ILE A 9 -18.20 -13.46 7.82
N ASN A 10 -17.62 -12.64 8.71
CA ASN A 10 -18.33 -11.62 9.49
C ASN A 10 -17.62 -10.26 9.35
N PRO A 11 -18.27 -9.23 8.77
CA PRO A 11 -17.67 -7.94 8.46
C PRO A 11 -17.83 -6.96 9.62
N TYR A 12 -16.84 -6.88 10.51
CA TYR A 12 -16.76 -5.73 11.41
C TYR A 12 -16.29 -4.50 10.61
N ALA A 13 -17.26 -3.64 10.35
CA ALA A 13 -17.15 -2.39 9.62
C ALA A 13 -16.28 -1.36 10.35
N GLU A 14 -15.21 -0.91 9.69
CA GLU A 14 -14.81 0.49 9.78
C GLU A 14 -15.60 1.24 8.71
N ASN A 15 -16.27 2.32 9.12
CA ASN A 15 -17.13 3.15 8.28
C ASN A 15 -16.36 3.82 7.15
N ASP A 16 -16.16 3.11 6.05
CA ASP A 16 -15.67 3.65 4.79
C ASP A 16 -16.37 2.90 3.64
N ALA A 17 -17.61 3.31 3.37
CA ALA A 17 -18.57 2.61 2.50
C ALA A 17 -18.09 2.45 1.03
N LEU A 18 -16.97 3.08 0.65
CA LEU A 18 -16.38 3.03 -0.68
C LEU A 18 -15.18 2.09 -0.78
N THR A 19 -14.62 1.58 0.33
CA THR A 19 -13.44 0.71 0.32
C THR A 19 -13.65 -0.66 0.98
N THR A 20 -14.90 -0.96 1.37
CA THR A 20 -15.34 -2.27 1.86
C THR A 20 -15.71 -3.17 0.67
N ALA A 21 -15.52 -4.49 0.81
CA ALA A 21 -15.90 -5.44 -0.24
C ALA A 21 -17.40 -5.31 -0.56
N LYS A 22 -17.73 -4.99 -1.82
CA LYS A 22 -19.12 -4.76 -2.25
C LYS A 22 -19.90 -6.05 -2.45
N LYS A 23 -19.21 -7.15 -2.75
CA LYS A 23 -19.80 -8.49 -2.93
C LYS A 23 -18.91 -9.52 -2.30
N ILE A 24 -19.53 -10.44 -1.59
CA ILE A 24 -18.89 -11.55 -0.92
C ILE A 24 -19.72 -12.80 -1.22
N ASN A 25 -19.19 -13.68 -2.08
CA ASN A 25 -19.82 -14.95 -2.39
C ASN A 25 -18.85 -16.08 -2.02
N ALA A 26 -19.40 -17.14 -1.41
CA ALA A 26 -18.69 -18.37 -1.11
C ALA A 26 -19.20 -19.47 -2.04
N ASP A 27 -18.42 -19.82 -3.06
CA ASP A 27 -18.75 -20.94 -3.95
C ASP A 27 -18.07 -22.22 -3.46
N LYS A 28 -18.81 -23.33 -3.47
CA LYS A 28 -18.28 -24.68 -3.25
C LYS A 28 -17.95 -25.30 -4.60
N THR A 29 -16.66 -25.43 -4.90
CA THR A 29 -16.14 -26.34 -5.91
C THR A 29 -15.61 -27.59 -5.20
N GLU A 30 -15.67 -28.77 -5.82
CA GLU A 30 -15.29 -30.05 -5.18
C GLU A 30 -13.97 -29.93 -4.39
N GLY A 31 -14.05 -30.05 -3.06
CA GLY A 31 -12.90 -30.05 -2.14
C GLY A 31 -12.35 -28.69 -1.70
N ALA A 32 -12.72 -27.57 -2.33
CA ALA A 32 -12.19 -26.23 -2.01
C ALA A 32 -13.30 -25.16 -1.95
N ARG A 33 -13.27 -24.31 -0.92
CA ARG A 33 -14.22 -23.20 -0.75
C ARG A 33 -13.58 -21.91 -1.20
N VAL A 34 -14.22 -21.22 -2.13
CA VAL A 34 -13.71 -19.99 -2.76
C VAL A 34 -14.46 -18.79 -2.19
N VAL A 35 -13.73 -17.82 -1.64
CA VAL A 35 -14.24 -16.49 -1.26
C VAL A 35 -13.92 -15.50 -2.35
N ASN A 36 -14.97 -14.96 -2.96
CA ASN A 36 -14.86 -13.90 -3.95
C ASN A 36 -15.13 -12.55 -3.29
N LEU A 37 -14.13 -11.67 -3.31
CA LEU A 37 -14.24 -10.29 -2.85
C LEU A 37 -14.14 -9.33 -4.04
N SER A 38 -15.08 -8.40 -4.12
CA SER A 38 -15.05 -7.32 -5.11
C SER A 38 -14.83 -5.97 -4.44
N PHE A 39 -13.88 -5.21 -4.96
CA PHE A 39 -13.53 -3.87 -4.49
C PHE A 39 -13.63 -2.92 -5.67
N ASP A 40 -14.29 -1.79 -5.44
CA ASP A 40 -14.34 -0.72 -6.41
C ASP A 40 -13.53 0.44 -5.85
N PHE A 41 -12.72 1.04 -6.70
CA PHE A 41 -11.90 2.18 -6.33
C PHE A 41 -12.38 3.41 -7.07
N LEU A 42 -12.41 4.54 -6.39
CA LEU A 42 -12.66 5.81 -7.07
C LEU A 42 -11.52 6.12 -8.03
N ARG A 43 -11.84 6.90 -9.06
CA ARG A 43 -10.83 7.44 -9.97
C ARG A 43 -9.76 8.20 -9.17
N PRO A 44 -8.45 7.92 -9.40
CA PRO A 44 -7.38 8.61 -8.71
C PRO A 44 -7.36 10.10 -9.05
N THR A 45 -7.04 10.90 -8.05
CA THR A 45 -6.78 12.34 -8.17
C THR A 45 -5.30 12.61 -7.89
N VAL A 46 -4.75 13.66 -8.51
CA VAL A 46 -3.35 14.05 -8.33
C VAL A 46 -3.29 15.39 -7.61
N GLY A 47 -2.60 15.40 -6.47
CA GLY A 47 -2.22 16.59 -5.72
C GLY A 47 -0.75 16.93 -5.92
N LYS A 48 -0.30 18.01 -5.28
CA LYS A 48 1.10 18.44 -5.26
C LYS A 48 1.63 18.45 -3.84
N ASN A 49 2.84 17.89 -3.66
CA ASN A 49 3.62 18.03 -2.44
C ASN A 49 5.04 18.49 -2.79
N ARG A 50 5.33 19.77 -2.51
CA ARG A 50 6.59 20.42 -2.89
C ARG A 50 6.83 20.31 -4.41
N GLU A 51 7.86 19.57 -4.81
CA GLU A 51 8.25 19.33 -6.21
C GLU A 51 7.66 18.02 -6.79
N TYR A 52 6.95 17.25 -5.96
CA TYR A 52 6.38 15.95 -6.33
C TYR A 52 4.87 16.00 -6.52
N ASP A 53 4.39 15.04 -7.28
CA ASP A 53 2.99 14.71 -7.44
C ASP A 53 2.60 13.62 -6.42
N THR A 54 1.40 13.74 -5.86
CA THR A 54 0.85 12.75 -4.93
C THR A 54 -0.44 12.19 -5.51
N VAL A 55 -0.52 10.87 -5.65
CA VAL A 55 -1.73 10.19 -6.14
C VAL A 55 -2.60 9.80 -4.95
N VAL A 56 -3.86 10.23 -4.96
CA VAL A 56 -4.80 9.99 -3.88
C VAL A 56 -6.05 9.33 -4.42
N ILE A 57 -6.42 8.21 -3.79
CA ILE A 57 -7.74 7.62 -3.86
C ILE A 57 -8.31 7.69 -2.43
N PRO A 58 -9.46 8.35 -2.21
CA PRO A 58 -10.06 8.42 -0.89
C PRO A 58 -10.25 7.03 -0.25
N GLY A 59 -9.88 6.90 1.03
CA GLY A 59 -10.00 5.65 1.80
C GLY A 59 -8.85 4.64 1.59
N LEU A 60 -7.83 4.98 0.80
CA LEU A 60 -6.64 4.14 0.61
C LEU A 60 -5.44 4.71 1.36
N HIS A 61 -4.55 3.80 1.75
CA HIS A 61 -3.26 4.17 2.33
C HIS A 61 -2.26 4.38 1.21
N SER A 62 -1.33 5.31 1.43
CA SER A 62 -0.18 5.54 0.55
C SER A 62 1.06 5.49 1.42
N HIS A 63 1.87 4.45 1.22
CA HIS A 63 3.16 4.25 1.87
C HIS A 63 4.00 3.39 0.94
N ALA A 64 5.30 3.64 0.86
CA ALA A 64 6.22 2.87 0.04
C ALA A 64 7.55 2.66 0.78
N MET A 65 8.36 1.72 0.29
CA MET A 65 9.72 1.60 0.83
C MET A 65 10.52 2.86 0.49
N PRO A 66 11.54 3.20 1.30
CA PRO A 66 12.35 4.38 1.05
C PRO A 66 12.90 4.45 -0.38
N GLY A 67 12.58 5.54 -1.08
CA GLY A 67 12.99 5.79 -2.45
C GLY A 67 12.13 5.15 -3.53
N GLU A 68 11.12 4.34 -3.20
CA GLU A 68 10.14 3.82 -4.16
C GLU A 68 9.00 4.83 -4.39
N PRO A 69 8.34 4.84 -5.56
CA PRO A 69 7.16 5.68 -5.78
C PRO A 69 6.03 5.38 -4.79
N GLU A 70 5.53 6.42 -4.11
CA GLU A 70 4.43 6.30 -3.17
C GLU A 70 3.08 6.32 -3.89
N LEU A 71 2.43 5.15 -3.95
CA LEU A 71 1.14 4.95 -4.64
C LEU A 71 0.07 4.45 -3.67
N PRO A 72 -1.21 4.79 -3.90
CA PRO A 72 -2.30 4.33 -3.08
C PRO A 72 -2.52 2.82 -3.26
N PHE A 73 -2.72 2.12 -2.14
CA PHE A 73 -3.04 0.70 -2.08
C PHE A 73 -4.10 0.43 -1.02
N LYS A 74 -4.75 -0.73 -1.13
CA LYS A 74 -5.73 -1.21 -0.13
C LYS A 74 -5.22 -2.46 0.55
N THR A 75 -5.05 -2.44 1.86
CA THR A 75 -4.85 -3.66 2.65
C THR A 75 -6.19 -4.29 2.95
N VAL A 76 -6.33 -5.56 2.58
CA VAL A 76 -7.48 -6.41 2.84
C VAL A 76 -7.09 -7.43 3.89
N LYS A 77 -7.94 -7.56 4.92
CA LYS A 77 -7.80 -8.56 5.99
C LYS A 77 -8.92 -9.57 5.82
N ILE A 78 -8.57 -10.82 5.54
CA ILE A 78 -9.52 -11.89 5.23
C ILE A 78 -9.45 -12.92 6.35
N LEU A 79 -10.55 -13.09 7.06
CA LEU A 79 -10.67 -14.13 8.08
C LEU A 79 -10.64 -15.50 7.40
N LEU A 80 -9.76 -16.38 7.86
CA LEU A 80 -9.70 -17.75 7.42
C LEU A 80 -10.51 -18.65 8.39
N PRO A 81 -11.16 -19.70 7.88
CA PRO A 81 -11.78 -20.73 8.68
C PRO A 81 -10.77 -21.42 9.56
N GLN A 82 -11.30 -21.96 10.65
CA GLN A 82 -10.53 -22.80 11.54
C GLN A 82 -9.97 -24.02 10.81
N GLY A 83 -8.67 -24.26 10.99
CA GLY A 83 -7.99 -25.45 10.47
C GLY A 83 -7.83 -25.50 8.95
N LYS A 84 -8.05 -24.40 8.22
CA LYS A 84 -7.85 -24.31 6.77
C LYS A 84 -6.68 -23.40 6.42
N ASP A 85 -5.95 -23.79 5.38
CA ASP A 85 -4.86 -23.01 4.78
C ASP A 85 -5.29 -22.35 3.47
N VAL A 86 -4.57 -21.30 3.08
CA VAL A 86 -4.78 -20.60 1.81
C VAL A 86 -3.97 -21.32 0.74
N LEU A 87 -4.66 -21.85 -0.27
CA LEU A 87 -4.01 -22.50 -1.42
C LEU A 87 -3.51 -21.48 -2.44
N SER A 88 -4.32 -20.46 -2.75
CA SER A 88 -3.96 -19.42 -3.71
C SER A 88 -4.78 -18.14 -3.52
N VAL A 89 -4.24 -17.03 -4.02
CA VAL A 89 -4.90 -15.74 -4.18
C VAL A 89 -4.83 -15.37 -5.65
N ASN A 90 -5.97 -15.08 -6.26
CA ASN A 90 -6.01 -14.60 -7.64
C ASN A 90 -6.72 -13.25 -7.70
N VAL A 91 -6.14 -12.30 -8.42
CA VAL A 91 -6.71 -10.96 -8.59
C VAL A 91 -6.95 -10.70 -10.06
N LYS A 92 -8.20 -10.39 -10.38
CA LYS A 92 -8.64 -9.92 -11.69
C LYS A 92 -9.04 -8.46 -11.58
N THR A 93 -8.62 -7.68 -12.56
CA THR A 93 -9.03 -6.29 -12.74
C THR A 93 -9.90 -6.18 -13.98
N ASP A 94 -10.69 -5.13 -14.02
CA ASP A 94 -11.42 -4.72 -15.20
C ASP A 94 -10.48 -3.92 -16.13
N LYS A 95 -10.99 -2.88 -16.78
CA LYS A 95 -10.27 -2.16 -17.82
C LYS A 95 -9.14 -1.32 -17.21
N LYS A 96 -7.95 -1.43 -17.81
CA LYS A 96 -6.83 -0.54 -17.51
C LYS A 96 -7.02 0.80 -18.23
N ILE A 97 -7.07 1.90 -17.48
CA ILE A 97 -7.29 3.27 -17.97
C ILE A 97 -6.07 4.12 -17.64
N MET A 98 -5.62 4.93 -18.61
CA MET A 98 -4.55 5.91 -18.39
C MET A 98 -5.11 7.18 -17.77
N LEU A 99 -4.45 7.70 -16.74
CA LEU A 99 -4.71 9.02 -16.21
C LEU A 99 -3.92 10.04 -17.03
N ASN A 100 -4.61 10.94 -17.72
CA ASN A 100 -3.98 11.94 -18.59
C ASN A 100 -2.98 12.82 -17.83
N GLY A 101 -1.75 12.87 -18.33
CA GLY A 101 -0.67 13.68 -17.78
C GLY A 101 0.65 12.90 -17.68
N SER A 102 1.69 13.59 -17.24
CA SER A 102 2.96 13.01 -16.84
C SER A 102 3.27 13.53 -15.45
N PHE A 103 3.61 12.63 -14.53
CA PHE A 103 3.66 12.90 -13.10
C PHE A 103 4.99 12.45 -12.53
N ASN A 104 5.49 13.22 -11.56
CA ASN A 104 6.71 12.91 -10.83
C ASN A 104 6.34 12.50 -9.39
N ILE A 105 6.08 11.21 -9.19
CA ILE A 105 5.55 10.71 -7.91
C ILE A 105 6.56 10.86 -6.76
N GLU A 106 6.08 11.27 -5.60
CA GLU A 106 6.88 11.38 -4.37
C GLU A 106 7.51 10.03 -3.99
N PRO A 107 8.81 9.98 -3.66
CA PRO A 107 9.42 8.77 -3.15
C PRO A 107 9.04 8.55 -1.68
N GLY A 108 8.83 7.28 -1.31
CA GLY A 108 8.65 6.87 0.08
C GLY A 108 9.81 7.36 0.94
N GLN A 109 9.50 7.88 2.12
CA GLN A 109 10.48 8.48 3.01
C GLN A 109 11.07 7.46 3.98
N LYS A 110 12.34 7.66 4.38
CA LYS A 110 12.97 6.86 5.45
C LYS A 110 12.23 7.12 6.78
N PRO A 111 11.88 6.07 7.55
CA PRO A 111 11.28 6.25 8.86
C PRO A 111 12.24 7.02 9.77
N VAL A 112 11.67 7.91 10.58
CA VAL A 112 12.43 8.71 11.55
C VAL A 112 12.08 8.27 12.97
N PRO A 113 13.07 8.08 13.86
CA PRO A 113 12.79 7.80 15.27
C PRO A 113 12.12 9.01 15.92
N LEU A 114 11.38 8.81 17.02
CA LEU A 114 10.77 9.91 17.77
C LEU A 114 11.82 10.85 18.38
N THR A 115 13.04 10.36 18.61
CA THR A 115 14.20 11.15 19.04
C THR A 115 14.84 11.96 17.91
N TYR A 116 14.31 11.86 16.68
CA TYR A 116 14.81 12.63 15.54
C TYR A 116 14.64 14.12 15.81
N GLY A 117 15.74 14.87 15.75
CA GLY A 117 15.74 16.27 16.18
C GLY A 117 16.17 16.47 17.64
N TYR A 118 16.60 15.43 18.35
CA TYR A 118 17.22 15.52 19.67
C TYR A 118 18.62 14.89 19.67
N GLU A 119 19.56 15.49 20.39
CA GLU A 119 20.82 14.86 20.74
C GLU A 119 20.54 13.72 21.72
N VAL A 120 20.91 12.50 21.33
CA VAL A 120 20.87 11.34 22.22
C VAL A 120 22.22 11.28 22.92
N ASP A 121 22.23 11.57 24.21
CA ASP A 121 23.45 11.53 25.03
C ASP A 121 24.08 10.13 24.96
N LYS A 122 25.29 10.02 24.43
CA LYS A 122 26.06 8.76 24.48
C LYS A 122 26.67 8.52 25.87
N HIS A 123 26.54 9.49 26.79
CA HIS A 123 27.10 9.47 28.14
C HIS A 123 26.17 10.21 29.13
N PRO A 124 25.92 9.69 30.35
CA PRO A 124 24.95 10.27 31.31
C PRO A 124 25.26 11.68 31.83
N SER A 125 26.38 12.27 31.42
CA SER A 125 26.83 13.61 31.81
C SER A 125 26.64 14.69 30.73
N GLN A 126 26.18 14.33 29.54
CA GLN A 126 25.83 15.27 28.48
C GLN A 126 24.32 15.56 28.52
N LYS A 127 23.91 16.80 28.21
CA LYS A 127 22.51 17.21 28.25
C LYS A 127 21.88 17.01 26.88
N SER A 128 20.86 16.17 26.82
CA SER A 128 19.98 16.01 25.67
C SER A 128 19.24 17.32 25.39
N GLY A 129 19.28 17.75 24.13
CA GLY A 129 18.64 18.96 23.66
C GLY A 129 18.23 18.85 22.20
N PRO A 130 17.37 19.76 21.71
CA PRO A 130 16.99 19.76 20.31
C PRO A 130 18.22 19.98 19.41
N LEU A 131 18.32 19.21 18.33
CA LEU A 131 19.35 19.36 17.30
C LEU A 131 19.26 20.76 16.67
N PRO A 132 20.41 21.36 16.32
CA PRO A 132 20.41 22.63 15.61
C PRO A 132 19.68 22.51 14.27
N TYR A 133 18.97 23.56 13.88
CA TYR A 133 18.12 23.60 12.68
C TYR A 133 18.82 23.11 11.40
N ASN A 134 20.09 23.46 11.21
CA ASN A 134 20.88 23.04 10.04
C ASN A 134 21.12 21.53 9.98
N ALA A 135 21.30 20.88 11.14
CA ALA A 135 21.44 19.42 11.21
C ALA A 135 20.12 18.72 10.88
N VAL A 136 18.99 19.31 11.31
CA VAL A 136 17.66 18.82 10.95
C VAL A 136 17.45 18.92 9.44
N LEU A 137 17.73 20.07 8.81
CA LEU A 137 17.54 20.29 7.37
C LEU A 137 18.34 19.32 6.49
N LYS A 138 19.62 19.10 6.80
CA LYS A 138 20.46 18.15 6.06
C LYS A 138 19.86 16.74 6.09
N ASN A 139 19.41 16.31 7.25
CA ASN A 139 18.76 15.01 7.41
C ASN A 139 17.41 14.94 6.66
N GLN A 140 16.76 16.06 6.35
CA GLN A 140 15.52 16.05 5.55
C GLN A 140 15.79 15.76 4.07
N GLN A 141 16.90 16.25 3.52
CA GLN A 141 17.28 16.03 2.12
C GLN A 141 17.55 14.55 1.84
N ASP A 142 18.14 13.82 2.79
CA ASP A 142 18.40 12.38 2.68
C ASP A 142 17.14 11.50 2.72
N ARG A 143 15.98 12.07 3.09
CA ARG A 143 14.70 11.33 3.19
C ARG A 143 13.98 11.20 1.87
N ASN A 144 14.17 12.15 0.95
CA ASN A 144 13.47 12.20 -0.33
C ASN A 144 14.31 11.60 -1.48
N GLN A 145 15.28 10.76 -1.15
CA GLN A 145 16.18 10.16 -2.14
C GLN A 145 15.43 9.11 -2.97
N LYS A 146 15.24 9.38 -4.27
CA LYS A 146 14.68 8.42 -5.22
C LYS A 146 15.61 7.22 -5.40
N ASN A 147 15.01 6.04 -5.47
CA ASN A 147 15.67 4.86 -6.00
C ASN A 147 15.80 5.03 -7.52
N GLN A 148 16.99 5.40 -7.99
CA GLN A 148 17.24 5.70 -9.40
C GLN A 148 16.94 4.51 -10.33
N THR A 149 17.14 3.27 -9.86
CA THR A 149 16.84 2.06 -10.64
C THR A 149 15.35 1.95 -10.94
N ILE A 150 14.49 2.32 -9.99
CA ILE A 150 13.03 2.32 -10.19
C ILE A 150 12.62 3.56 -10.99
N TYR A 151 13.08 4.75 -10.59
CA TYR A 151 12.66 6.00 -11.22
C TYR A 151 13.11 6.17 -12.67
N SER A 152 14.16 5.46 -13.10
CA SER A 152 14.61 5.44 -14.50
C SER A 152 14.00 4.30 -15.32
N SER A 153 13.17 3.44 -14.71
CA SER A 153 12.59 2.26 -15.32
C SER A 153 11.37 2.60 -16.19
N SER A 154 11.26 1.92 -17.34
CA SER A 154 10.06 1.92 -18.19
C SER A 154 9.08 0.80 -17.85
N LYS A 155 9.35 0.02 -16.80
CA LYS A 155 8.43 -1.02 -16.31
C LYS A 155 7.40 -0.40 -15.36
N PRO A 156 6.15 -0.88 -15.35
CA PRO A 156 5.17 -0.43 -14.37
C PRO A 156 5.63 -0.81 -12.95
N PHE A 157 5.46 0.15 -12.04
CA PHE A 157 5.60 -0.02 -10.60
C PHE A 157 4.20 0.09 -9.96
N PRO A 158 3.81 -0.79 -9.04
CA PRO A 158 4.59 -1.92 -8.51
C PRO A 158 4.71 -3.10 -9.50
N GLY A 159 4.00 -3.09 -10.63
CA GLY A 159 4.08 -4.14 -11.65
C GLY A 159 3.35 -5.44 -11.28
N LYS A 160 2.72 -5.47 -10.11
CA LYS A 160 1.84 -6.53 -9.60
C LYS A 160 0.50 -5.92 -9.17
N LEU A 161 -0.57 -6.71 -9.24
CA LEU A 161 -1.91 -6.29 -8.82
C LEU A 161 -2.14 -6.45 -7.31
N TYR A 162 -1.36 -7.32 -6.68
CA TYR A 162 -1.45 -7.56 -5.25
C TYR A 162 -0.12 -8.05 -4.66
N ASP A 163 -0.04 -8.04 -3.34
CA ASP A 163 0.99 -8.73 -2.55
C ASP A 163 0.35 -9.52 -1.41
N SER A 164 0.79 -10.75 -1.18
CA SER A 164 0.35 -11.54 -0.03
C SER A 164 1.34 -11.34 1.12
N LEU A 165 0.92 -10.67 2.19
CA LEU A 165 1.75 -10.43 3.38
C LEU A 165 1.73 -11.61 4.36
N GLY A 166 1.05 -12.70 3.99
CA GLY A 166 0.95 -13.93 4.77
C GLY A 166 -0.24 -13.96 5.73
N VAL A 167 -0.31 -15.06 6.47
CA VAL A 167 -1.37 -15.34 7.45
C VAL A 167 -0.88 -14.98 8.84
N GLN A 168 -1.60 -14.08 9.50
CA GLN A 168 -1.38 -13.68 10.89
C GLN A 168 -2.40 -14.34 11.80
N ILE A 169 -2.13 -14.39 13.10
CA ILE A 169 -3.03 -14.98 14.10
C ILE A 169 -3.42 -13.92 15.13
N PHE A 170 -4.72 -13.78 15.38
CA PHE A 170 -5.25 -12.91 16.41
C PHE A 170 -6.32 -13.66 17.23
N ARG A 171 -6.07 -13.87 18.52
CA ARG A 171 -6.99 -14.59 19.44
C ARG A 171 -7.45 -15.96 18.91
N GLY A 172 -6.55 -16.71 18.27
CA GLY A 172 -6.83 -18.02 17.68
C GLY A 172 -7.46 -17.97 16.28
N TYR A 173 -7.87 -16.80 15.80
CA TYR A 173 -8.34 -16.61 14.43
C TYR A 173 -7.17 -16.36 13.48
N ARG A 174 -7.19 -17.02 12.33
CA ARG A 174 -6.19 -16.83 11.28
C ARG A 174 -6.69 -15.78 10.29
N ILE A 175 -5.85 -14.82 9.95
CA ILE A 175 -6.20 -13.67 9.10
C ILE A 175 -5.17 -13.57 7.99
N LEU A 176 -5.59 -13.79 6.74
CA LEU A 176 -4.76 -13.50 5.58
C LEU A 176 -4.73 -11.99 5.33
N ILE A 177 -3.54 -11.44 5.15
CA ILE A 177 -3.33 -10.03 4.83
C ILE A 177 -2.85 -9.90 3.39
N VAL A 178 -3.58 -9.14 2.58
CA VAL A 178 -3.28 -8.92 1.16
C VAL A 178 -3.28 -7.43 0.86
N ASN A 179 -2.24 -6.91 0.21
CA ASN A 179 -2.25 -5.57 -0.36
C ASN A 179 -2.74 -5.62 -1.81
N LEU A 180 -3.67 -4.75 -2.19
CA LEU A 180 -4.15 -4.58 -3.56
C LEU A 180 -3.63 -3.26 -4.13
N TYR A 181 -3.17 -3.29 -5.38
CA TYR A 181 -2.56 -2.15 -6.06
C TYR A 181 -3.46 -1.68 -7.22
N PRO A 182 -4.40 -0.76 -6.97
CA PRO A 182 -5.32 -0.25 -7.99
C PRO A 182 -4.66 0.74 -8.95
N VAL A 183 -3.45 1.21 -8.64
CA VAL A 183 -2.70 2.17 -9.44
C VAL A 183 -1.35 1.57 -9.86
N GLN A 184 -0.97 1.83 -11.09
CA GLN A 184 0.33 1.48 -11.67
C GLN A 184 0.97 2.73 -12.26
N TYR A 185 2.27 2.89 -12.08
CA TYR A 185 3.03 4.05 -12.51
C TYR A 185 4.23 3.60 -13.35
N ILE A 186 4.50 4.27 -14.48
CA ILE A 186 5.72 4.06 -15.26
C ILE A 186 6.66 5.23 -15.00
N PRO A 187 7.73 5.05 -14.18
CA PRO A 187 8.50 6.19 -13.71
C PRO A 187 9.24 6.98 -14.78
N LYS A 188 9.72 6.30 -15.83
CA LYS A 188 10.46 6.94 -16.91
C LYS A 188 9.61 7.90 -17.74
N THR A 189 8.33 7.60 -17.94
CA THR A 189 7.39 8.42 -18.74
C THR A 189 6.51 9.30 -17.87
N GLY A 190 6.38 8.99 -16.59
CA GLY A 190 5.48 9.66 -15.66
C GLY A 190 4.01 9.23 -15.81
N GLU A 191 3.73 8.18 -16.57
CA GLU A 191 2.36 7.74 -16.86
C GLU A 191 1.76 6.98 -15.68
N ILE A 192 0.51 7.29 -15.37
CA ILE A 192 -0.27 6.59 -14.35
C ILE A 192 -1.41 5.84 -15.01
N TYR A 193 -1.65 4.62 -14.55
CA TYR A 193 -2.78 3.80 -14.93
C TYR A 193 -3.55 3.35 -13.70
N TYR A 194 -4.86 3.23 -13.83
CA TYR A 194 -5.74 2.65 -12.83
C TYR A 194 -6.71 1.66 -13.46
N PHE A 195 -7.46 0.93 -12.64
CA PHE A 195 -8.40 -0.09 -13.09
C PHE A 195 -9.83 0.29 -12.73
N GLU A 196 -10.75 0.13 -13.69
CA GLU A 196 -12.19 0.42 -13.60
C GLU A 196 -13.01 -0.57 -14.41
#